data_AF-L5KQL9-F1
#
_entry.id   AF-L5KQL9-F1
#
_cell.length_a   1.000
_cell.length_b   1.000
_cell.length_c   1.000
_cell.angle_alpha   90.00
_cell.angle_beta   90.00
_cell.angle_gamma   90.00
#
_symmetry.space_group_name_H-M   'P 1'
#
loop_
_entity.id
_entity.type
_entity.pdbx_description
1 polymer ?
#
loop_
_entity_poly.entity_id
_entity_poly.type
_entity_poly.pdbx_seq_one_letter_code
_entity_poly.pdbx_strand_id
1 'polypeptide(L)'
;MERLVSRRSFPPLVRSSACRSLFGPVDHEELSRELQMRLAELTAEDQRRWDYNFQQDMPLPGPGRLQWTEVDSESVPAFYRETVQVPRAAPALTGCARCRP
;
A
#
# COMPACT_ATOMS: atom_id res chain seq x y z
N MET A 1 -14.90 -33.82 12.26
CA MET A 1 -16.15 -33.25 11.72
C MET A 1 -15.78 -32.44 10.48
N GLU A 2 -15.83 -33.07 9.32
CA GLU A 2 -15.37 -32.53 8.04
C GLU A 2 -16.34 -31.47 7.52
N ARG A 3 -15.86 -30.25 7.27
CA ARG A 3 -16.66 -29.19 6.67
C ARG A 3 -16.46 -29.19 5.16
N LEU A 4 -17.48 -29.70 4.46
CA LEU A 4 -17.62 -29.65 3.01
C LEU A 4 -17.79 -28.20 2.56
N VAL A 5 -16.77 -27.60 1.96
CA VAL A 5 -16.91 -26.32 1.25
C VAL A 5 -17.38 -26.61 -0.17
N SER A 6 -18.66 -26.34 -0.41
CA SER A 6 -19.32 -26.43 -1.71
C SER A 6 -18.60 -25.50 -2.71
N ARG A 7 -17.87 -26.11 -3.66
CA ARG A 7 -17.20 -25.38 -4.74
C ARG A 7 -18.28 -24.81 -5.66
N ARG A 8 -18.55 -23.51 -5.54
CA ARG A 8 -19.29 -22.75 -6.57
C ARG A 8 -18.59 -22.97 -7.91
N SER A 9 -19.28 -23.62 -8.84
CA SER A 9 -18.82 -23.84 -10.21
C SER A 9 -18.92 -22.54 -10.99
N PHE A 10 -17.85 -21.74 -10.94
CA PHE A 10 -17.63 -20.67 -11.90
C PHE A 10 -17.13 -21.31 -13.21
N PRO A 11 -17.54 -20.81 -14.40
CA PRO A 11 -17.00 -21.31 -15.67
C PRO A 11 -15.47 -21.25 -15.60
N PRO A 12 -14.74 -22.30 -16.05
CA PRO A 12 -13.30 -22.37 -15.89
C PRO A 12 -12.66 -21.29 -16.76
N LEU A 13 -12.39 -20.13 -16.15
CA LEU A 13 -11.40 -19.22 -16.68
C LEU A 13 -10.11 -20.02 -16.77
N VAL A 14 -9.63 -20.28 -17.99
CA VAL A 14 -8.37 -20.99 -18.23
C VAL A 14 -7.27 -20.16 -17.59
N ARG A 15 -6.87 -20.55 -16.37
CA ARG A 15 -5.78 -19.88 -15.66
C ARG A 15 -4.50 -20.17 -16.43
N SER A 16 -3.75 -19.13 -16.79
CA SER A 16 -2.43 -19.29 -17.38
C SER A 16 -1.53 -20.09 -16.44
N SER A 17 -0.51 -20.76 -16.98
CA SER A 17 0.47 -21.52 -16.18
C SER A 17 1.21 -20.66 -15.14
N ALA A 18 1.16 -19.32 -15.29
CA ALA A 18 1.71 -18.36 -14.34
C ALA A 18 0.86 -18.19 -13.06
N CYS A 19 -0.46 -18.40 -13.11
CA CYS A 19 -1.37 -18.17 -11.97
C CYS A 19 -1.41 -19.34 -10.97
N ARG A 20 -0.26 -19.69 -10.39
CA ARG A 20 -0.07 -20.78 -9.42
C ARG A 20 0.35 -20.27 -8.04
N SER A 21 -0.06 -20.97 -6.97
CA SER A 21 0.52 -20.74 -5.65
C SER A 21 1.90 -21.40 -5.60
N LEU A 22 2.90 -20.67 -5.12
CA LEU A 22 4.28 -21.15 -5.02
C LEU A 22 4.56 -21.85 -3.69
N PHE A 23 3.92 -21.42 -2.61
CA PHE A 23 4.22 -21.86 -1.23
C PHE A 23 2.99 -22.35 -0.45
N GLY A 24 1.83 -22.48 -1.11
CA GLY A 24 0.61 -22.98 -0.48
C GLY A 24 -0.38 -21.87 -0.05
N PRO A 25 -1.41 -22.23 0.73
CA PRO A 25 -2.37 -21.27 1.28
C PRO A 25 -1.74 -20.46 2.41
N VAL A 26 -2.21 -19.22 2.58
CA VAL A 26 -1.73 -18.28 3.60
C VAL A 26 -2.87 -17.98 4.58
N ASP A 27 -2.57 -17.88 5.87
CA ASP A 27 -3.50 -17.33 6.86
C ASP A 27 -3.51 -15.79 6.73
N HIS A 28 -4.59 -15.26 6.17
CA HIS A 28 -4.73 -13.82 5.91
C HIS A 28 -4.92 -12.99 7.19
N GLU A 29 -5.47 -13.58 8.25
CA GLU A 29 -5.69 -12.87 9.52
C GLU A 29 -4.36 -12.75 10.28
N GLU A 30 -3.58 -13.82 10.33
CA GLU A 30 -2.24 -13.79 10.93
C GLU A 30 -1.31 -12.84 10.18
N LEU A 31 -1.27 -12.95 8.85
CA LEU A 31 -0.42 -12.10 8.01
C LEU A 31 -0.81 -10.61 8.13
N SER A 32 -2.10 -10.29 8.10
CA SER A 32 -2.55 -8.90 8.21
C SER A 32 -2.20 -8.30 9.57
N ARG A 33 -2.35 -9.06 10.65
CA ARG A 33 -1.95 -8.65 12.00
C ARG A 33 -0.45 -8.42 12.11
N GLU A 34 0.37 -9.32 11.58
CA GLU A 34 1.83 -9.16 11.57
C GLU A 34 2.23 -7.89 10.80
N LEU A 35 1.66 -7.71 9.61
CA LEU A 35 1.93 -6.52 8.80
C LEU A 35 1.54 -5.22 9.52
N GLN A 36 0.35 -5.18 10.13
CA GLN A 36 -0.11 -4.02 10.89
C GLN A 36 0.81 -3.71 12.07
N MET A 37 1.27 -4.74 12.80
CA MET A 37 2.21 -4.57 13.89
C MET A 37 3.54 -3.98 13.41
N ARG A 38 4.09 -4.49 12.30
CA ARG A 38 5.33 -3.96 11.70
C ARG A 38 5.18 -2.52 11.21
N LEU A 39 4.06 -2.19 10.59
CA LEU A 39 3.77 -0.82 10.17
C LEU A 39 3.64 0.12 11.38
N ALA A 40 2.95 -0.32 12.44
CA ALA A 40 2.83 0.44 13.68
C ALA A 40 4.21 0.72 14.31
N GLU A 41 5.09 -0.28 14.35
CA GLU A 41 6.47 -0.15 14.82
C GLU A 41 7.23 0.93 14.04
N LEU A 42 7.23 0.85 12.70
CA LEU A 42 7.86 1.86 11.85
C LEU A 42 7.30 3.27 12.08
N THR A 43 5.97 3.40 12.13
CA THR A 43 5.34 4.72 12.35
C THR A 43 5.70 5.30 13.71
N ALA A 44 5.81 4.48 14.76
CA ALA A 44 6.19 4.93 16.09
C ALA A 44 7.66 5.35 16.15
N GLU A 45 8.55 4.66 15.44
CA GLU A 45 9.96 5.03 15.31
C GLU A 45 10.13 6.35 14.57
N ASP A 46 9.44 6.53 13.44
CA ASP A 46 9.47 7.76 12.66
C ASP A 46 8.90 8.93 13.45
N GLN A 47 7.76 8.73 14.12
CA GLN A 47 7.15 9.76 14.96
C GLN A 47 8.10 10.24 16.06
N ARG A 48 8.82 9.33 16.73
CA ARG A 48 9.81 9.67 17.75
C ARG A 48 11.06 10.33 17.16
N ARG A 49 11.49 9.89 15.98
CA ARG A 49 12.69 10.43 15.31
C ARG A 49 12.48 11.86 14.85
N TRP A 50 11.29 12.15 14.34
CA TRP A 50 10.96 13.42 13.72
C TRP A 50 10.15 14.36 14.61
N ASP A 51 9.76 13.96 15.82
CA ASP A 51 8.85 14.74 16.68
C ASP A 51 7.59 15.19 15.92
N TYR A 52 7.11 14.36 14.99
CA TYR A 52 6.01 14.68 14.09
C TYR A 52 5.07 13.49 13.94
N ASN A 53 3.76 13.71 14.07
CA ASN A 53 2.76 12.68 13.84
C ASN A 53 2.32 12.69 12.38
N PHE A 54 2.88 11.78 11.59
CA PHE A 54 2.54 11.62 10.17
C PHE A 54 1.11 11.12 9.92
N GLN A 55 0.44 10.50 10.89
CA GLN A 55 -0.95 10.07 10.73
C GLN A 55 -1.94 11.21 10.89
N GLN A 56 -1.65 12.15 11.80
CA GLN A 56 -2.48 13.32 12.07
C GLN A 56 -2.02 14.55 11.29
N ASP A 57 -0.89 14.45 10.59
CA ASP A 57 -0.24 15.55 9.87
C ASP A 57 0.02 16.76 10.78
N MET A 58 0.49 16.48 12.00
CA MET A 58 0.66 17.49 13.05
C MET A 58 1.95 17.25 13.83
N PRO A 59 2.68 18.31 14.22
CA PRO A 59 3.86 18.16 15.07
C PRO A 59 3.48 17.67 16.47
N LEU A 60 4.38 16.94 17.14
CA LEU A 60 4.12 16.47 18.49
C LEU A 60 4.13 17.63 19.50
N PRO A 61 3.19 17.66 20.45
CA PRO A 61 3.14 18.69 21.47
C PRO A 61 4.25 18.49 22.52
N GLY A 62 4.98 19.56 22.83
CA GLY A 62 5.98 19.60 23.90
C GLY A 62 7.35 20.09 23.44
N PRO A 63 8.34 20.21 24.36
CA PRO A 63 9.72 20.47 24.00
C PRO A 63 10.32 19.21 23.35
N GLY A 64 10.01 18.99 22.08
CA GLY A 64 10.66 17.99 21.23
C GLY A 64 12.09 18.41 20.88
N ARG A 65 12.83 17.52 20.22
CA ARG A 65 14.16 17.86 19.66
C ARG A 65 14.02 18.75 18.42
N LEU A 66 12.95 18.58 17.66
CA LEU A 66 12.64 19.36 16.47
C LEU A 66 11.46 20.31 16.73
N GLN A 67 11.60 21.54 16.26
CA GLN A 67 10.53 22.53 16.24
C GLN A 67 10.00 22.64 14.81
N TRP A 68 8.76 22.22 14.61
CA TRP A 68 8.08 22.34 13.32
C TRP A 68 7.36 23.67 13.20
N THR A 69 7.35 24.23 12.01
CA THR A 69 6.63 25.47 11.69
C THR A 69 6.00 25.30 10.31
N GLU A 70 4.73 25.62 10.21
CA GLU A 70 4.03 25.65 8.93
C GLU A 70 4.49 26.87 8.13
N VAL A 71 4.81 26.65 6.86
CA VAL A 71 5.30 27.68 5.94
C VAL A 71 4.47 27.64 4.66
N ASP A 72 4.32 28.80 4.02
CA ASP A 72 3.61 28.89 2.74
C ASP A 72 4.34 28.09 1.66
N SER A 73 3.60 27.35 0.83
CA SER A 73 4.17 26.50 -0.22
C SER A 73 5.02 27.27 -1.26
N GLU A 74 4.71 28.56 -1.50
CA GLU A 74 5.47 29.41 -2.41
C GLU A 74 6.76 29.95 -1.77
N SER A 75 6.85 29.93 -0.43
CA SER A 75 8.04 30.36 0.31
C SER A 75 9.17 29.33 0.28
N VAL A 76 8.86 28.07 -0.05
CA VAL A 76 9.84 26.98 -0.13
C VAL A 76 10.24 26.70 -1.59
N PRO A 77 11.46 26.20 -1.85
CA PRO A 77 11.86 25.76 -3.19
C PRO A 77 10.87 24.75 -3.80
N ALA A 78 10.70 24.80 -5.12
CA ALA A 78 9.75 23.96 -5.86
C ALA A 78 9.87 22.45 -5.55
N PHE A 79 11.11 21.99 -5.32
CA PHE A 79 11.42 20.62 -4.93
C PHE A 79 10.60 20.08 -3.75
N TYR A 80 10.28 20.91 -2.74
CA TYR A 80 9.55 20.47 -1.55
C TYR A 80 8.02 20.49 -1.72
N ARG A 81 7.51 21.14 -2.78
CA ARG A 81 6.07 21.21 -3.09
C ARG A 81 5.65 20.39 -4.31
N GLU A 82 6.61 20.03 -5.17
CA GLU A 82 6.35 19.25 -6.37
C GLU A 82 5.96 17.83 -5.97
N THR A 83 4.71 17.44 -6.27
CA THR A 83 4.26 16.07 -6.05
C THR A 83 4.79 15.20 -7.18
N VAL A 84 5.38 14.05 -6.83
CA VAL A 84 5.74 13.05 -7.83
C VAL A 84 4.46 12.65 -8.56
N GLN A 85 4.37 12.96 -9.85
CA GLN A 85 3.31 12.44 -10.69
C GLN A 85 3.48 10.93 -10.78
N VAL A 86 2.80 10.19 -9.90
CA VAL A 86 2.64 8.75 -10.05
C VAL A 86 2.00 8.56 -11.42
N PRO A 87 2.65 7.88 -12.39
CA PRO A 87 2.01 7.63 -13.66
C PRO A 87 0.71 6.88 -13.37
N ARG A 88 -0.41 7.57 -13.65
CA ARG A 88 -1.76 7.04 -13.49
C ARG A 88 -1.78 5.65 -14.10
N ALA A 89 -2.27 4.67 -13.33
CA ALA A 89 -2.38 3.27 -13.70
C ALA A 89 -2.57 3.10 -15.21
N ALA A 90 -1.67 2.31 -15.83
CA ALA A 90 -1.69 2.05 -17.26
C ALA A 90 -3.12 1.74 -17.71
N PRO A 91 -3.62 2.36 -18.80
CA PRO A 91 -4.95 2.05 -19.29
C PRO A 91 -5.03 0.54 -19.57
N ALA A 92 -6.12 -0.07 -19.10
CA ALA A 92 -6.45 -1.46 -19.35
C ALA A 92 -6.15 -1.80 -20.81
N LEU A 93 -5.36 -2.86 -21.02
CA LEU A 93 -5.09 -3.39 -22.35
C LEU A 93 -6.43 -3.69 -23.04
N THR A 94 -6.90 -2.76 -23.86
CA THR A 94 -8.02 -2.96 -24.76
C THR A 94 -7.64 -4.08 -25.71
N GLY A 95 -8.56 -5.01 -25.90
CA GLY A 95 -8.34 -6.32 -26.48
C GLY A 95 -7.47 -6.35 -27.72
N CYS A 96 -6.62 -7.38 -27.80
CA CYS A 96 -5.93 -7.78 -29.00
C CYS A 96 -6.96 -8.23 -30.06
N ALA A 97 -7.47 -7.26 -30.82
CA ALA A 97 -8.12 -7.52 -32.08
C ALA A 97 -7.01 -7.51 -33.14
N ARG A 98 -6.64 -8.72 -33.59
CA ARG A 98 -6.19 -9.05 -34.96
C ARG A 98 -4.98 -9.98 -34.95
N CYS A 99 -5.27 -11.28 -34.99
CA CYS A 99 -4.51 -12.24 -35.77
C CYS A 99 -5.50 -13.29 -36.30
N ARG A 100 -5.83 -13.18 -37.59
CA ARG A 100 -6.43 -14.21 -38.46
C ARG A 100 -5.86 -13.93 -39.86
N PRO A 101 -5.72 -14.93 -40.76
CA PRO A 101 -5.88 -16.37 -40.61
C PRO A 101 -4.57 -17.12 -40.32
#